data_AF-A0A9E6DR87-F1
#
_entry.id   AF-A0A9E6DR87-F1
#
_cell.length_a   1.000
_cell.length_b   1.000
_cell.length_c   1.000
_cell.angle_alpha   90.00
_cell.angle_beta   90.00
_cell.angle_gamma   90.00
#
_symmetry.space_group_name_H-M   'P 1'
#
loop_
_entity.id
_entity.type
_entity.pdbx_description
1 polymer ?
#
loop_
_entity_poly.entity_id
_entity_poly.type
_entity_poly.pdbx_seq_one_letter_code
_entity_poly.pdbx_strand_id
1 'polypeptide(L)'
;MPNKQSQTMPVAKKIPQTDINHGITKTDNYAWLRDDNWQEVLRNPQVLNQEIRNHLEAENAYTLNKLSDTKQLQLDLYNEMRGRIKEDDNSVPVKDGIFEYGIKFEKGKEYAVHFRTQTGTKAQEILIDGNQLAIGEKYFRIVDVAHSPDHRYIAYGVDVKGSEKYSIKVIDTKTGTLLSDNIAETTGGITWAADSQTFFYVKVDDNHRPSHVYRHKLGEKNNNLVYQEDDAAYFVNIGKTQDGAYLVINVSDHESSELHIIDANMPDDTPRCLLKRSALHEYSIEHKGGYFYILSNHNQREDFAIFKTNVNDFSPKNWQEIVPHTAGTLVISMGLLENWLIRLERKNGLPSIQIINLNDQQQHAISFDEQAYSLGLSLGLEFKTDNIRFTYSSPTTPAQTYDYNIDTKARLLIKSQEIPSGHNVDDYVTKRLFATSHDGEQIPITLLHKAGLELDGKAPMLLYGYGSYGYSMPASFNSKMLSLVERGFVY
;
A
#
# COMPACT_ATOMS: atom_id res chain seq x y z
N MET A 1 17.64 -39.45 22.08
CA MET A 1 17.41 -39.13 20.66
C MET A 1 16.06 -39.71 20.28
N PRO A 2 15.03 -38.93 19.97
CA PRO A 2 13.78 -39.52 19.48
C PRO A 2 14.00 -39.97 18.03
N ASN A 3 13.61 -41.22 17.74
CA ASN A 3 13.67 -41.84 16.42
C ASN A 3 13.09 -40.91 15.35
N LYS A 4 13.91 -40.48 14.38
CA LYS A 4 13.42 -39.96 13.08
C LYS A 4 12.70 -41.13 12.40
N GLN A 5 11.40 -41.30 12.64
CA GLN A 5 10.58 -42.10 11.73
C GLN A 5 10.68 -41.44 10.36
N SER A 6 11.22 -42.18 9.39
CA SER A 6 11.36 -41.75 8.01
C SER A 6 9.96 -41.58 7.40
N GLN A 7 9.37 -40.40 7.58
CA GLN A 7 8.14 -40.03 6.90
C GLN A 7 8.48 -39.86 5.42
N THR A 8 7.91 -40.71 4.58
CA THR A 8 8.08 -40.67 3.13
C THR A 8 7.48 -39.38 2.58
N MET A 9 8.12 -38.80 1.57
CA MET A 9 7.62 -37.61 0.87
C MET A 9 6.19 -37.87 0.36
N PRO A 10 5.23 -36.95 0.62
CA PRO A 10 3.90 -37.05 0.04
C PRO A 10 4.00 -37.10 -1.49
N VAL A 11 3.24 -37.99 -2.11
CA VAL A 11 3.19 -38.11 -3.57
C VAL A 11 1.78 -37.77 -4.00
N ALA A 12 1.63 -36.62 -4.69
CA ALA A 12 0.37 -36.27 -5.30
C ALA A 12 -0.03 -37.32 -6.35
N LYS A 13 -1.27 -37.81 -6.27
CA LYS A 13 -1.82 -38.70 -7.31
C LYS A 13 -1.82 -37.99 -8.66
N LYS A 14 -1.53 -38.74 -9.72
CA LYS A 14 -1.63 -38.24 -11.10
C LYS A 14 -3.01 -38.58 -11.64
N ILE A 15 -3.82 -37.56 -11.90
CA ILE A 15 -5.12 -37.68 -12.56
C ILE A 15 -5.01 -36.84 -13.84
N PRO A 16 -4.84 -37.46 -15.02
CA PRO A 16 -4.64 -36.71 -16.25
C PRO A 16 -5.92 -35.97 -16.62
N GLN A 17 -5.82 -34.64 -16.67
CA GLN A 17 -6.81 -33.75 -17.27
C GLN A 17 -6.19 -33.09 -18.49
N THR A 18 -6.90 -33.11 -19.61
CA THR A 18 -6.42 -32.53 -20.87
C THR A 18 -7.19 -31.28 -21.22
N ASP A 19 -6.47 -30.27 -21.68
CA ASP A 19 -7.04 -29.05 -22.25
C ASP A 19 -6.40 -28.77 -23.62
N ILE A 20 -7.17 -28.20 -24.55
CA ILE A 20 -6.74 -27.90 -25.92
C ILE A 20 -6.87 -26.41 -26.16
N ASN A 21 -5.73 -25.72 -26.22
CA ASN A 21 -5.68 -24.29 -26.53
C ASN A 21 -4.90 -24.08 -27.82
N HIS A 22 -5.49 -23.37 -28.79
CA HIS A 22 -4.91 -23.11 -30.12
C HIS A 22 -4.45 -24.39 -30.87
N GLY A 23 -5.17 -25.50 -30.67
CA GLY A 23 -4.84 -26.81 -31.26
C GLY A 23 -3.70 -27.57 -30.56
N ILE A 24 -3.18 -27.06 -29.45
CA ILE A 24 -2.15 -27.72 -28.63
C ILE A 24 -2.82 -28.40 -27.44
N THR A 25 -2.73 -29.73 -27.40
CA THR A 25 -3.16 -30.52 -26.25
C THR A 25 -2.12 -30.46 -25.14
N LYS A 26 -2.53 -30.02 -23.95
CA LYS A 26 -1.74 -30.09 -22.71
C LYS A 26 -2.39 -31.07 -21.76
N THR A 27 -1.59 -31.83 -21.03
CA THR A 27 -2.05 -32.73 -19.96
C THR A 27 -1.53 -32.24 -18.63
N ASP A 28 -2.43 -31.89 -17.72
CA ASP A 28 -2.13 -31.59 -16.33
C ASP A 28 -2.55 -32.79 -15.46
N ASN A 29 -1.57 -33.41 -14.80
CA ASN A 29 -1.82 -34.55 -13.91
C ASN A 29 -2.30 -34.13 -12.51
N TYR A 30 -2.28 -32.82 -12.21
CA TYR A 30 -2.46 -32.26 -10.88
C TYR A 30 -3.56 -31.19 -10.83
N ALA A 31 -4.32 -31.02 -11.91
CA ALA A 31 -5.45 -30.09 -11.96
C ALA A 31 -6.47 -30.31 -10.83
N TRP A 32 -6.59 -31.54 -10.32
CA TRP A 32 -7.44 -31.88 -9.18
C TRP A 32 -7.05 -31.18 -7.85
N LEU A 33 -5.85 -30.58 -7.75
CA LEU A 33 -5.45 -29.76 -6.60
C LEU A 33 -6.08 -28.35 -6.62
N ARG A 34 -6.70 -27.96 -7.74
CA ARG A 34 -7.56 -26.78 -7.81
C ARG A 34 -8.97 -27.20 -7.43
N ASP A 35 -9.48 -26.65 -6.34
CA ASP A 35 -10.89 -26.84 -5.96
C ASP A 35 -11.80 -26.04 -6.90
N ASP A 36 -12.78 -26.70 -7.53
CA ASP A 36 -13.74 -26.03 -8.42
C ASP A 36 -14.60 -25.01 -7.67
N ASN A 37 -14.77 -25.17 -6.35
CA ASN A 37 -15.55 -24.28 -5.48
C ASN A 37 -14.65 -23.32 -4.68
N TRP A 38 -13.48 -22.95 -5.23
CA TRP A 38 -12.49 -22.11 -4.53
C TRP A 38 -13.08 -20.81 -3.98
N GLN A 39 -14.06 -20.19 -4.66
CA GLN A 39 -14.72 -18.97 -4.16
C GLN A 39 -15.45 -19.20 -2.82
N GLU A 40 -16.07 -20.35 -2.63
CA GLU A 40 -16.68 -20.70 -1.35
C GLU A 40 -15.63 -21.17 -0.34
N VAL A 41 -14.56 -21.83 -0.78
CA VAL A 41 -13.42 -22.18 0.11
C VAL A 41 -12.81 -20.93 0.74
N LEU A 42 -12.70 -19.82 0.00
CA LEU A 42 -12.24 -18.53 0.55
C LEU A 42 -13.18 -17.97 1.62
N ARG A 43 -14.49 -18.22 1.51
CA ARG A 43 -15.49 -17.78 2.50
C ARG A 43 -15.57 -18.74 3.69
N ASN A 44 -15.36 -20.02 3.44
CA ASN A 44 -15.48 -21.10 4.40
C ASN A 44 -14.48 -22.22 4.07
N PRO A 45 -13.26 -22.18 4.65
CA PRO A 45 -12.24 -23.19 4.39
C PRO A 45 -12.64 -24.62 4.76
N GLN A 46 -13.74 -24.84 5.51
CA GLN A 46 -14.22 -26.18 5.86
C GLN A 46 -14.78 -26.94 4.66
N VAL A 47 -15.22 -26.26 3.61
CA VAL A 47 -15.79 -26.91 2.41
C VAL A 47 -14.75 -27.40 1.41
N LEU A 48 -13.46 -27.13 1.65
CA LEU A 48 -12.36 -27.61 0.80
C LEU A 48 -12.46 -29.13 0.60
N ASN A 49 -12.31 -29.58 -0.66
CA ASN A 49 -12.30 -30.99 -1.01
C ASN A 49 -11.35 -31.79 -0.12
N GLN A 50 -11.85 -32.90 0.42
CA GLN A 50 -11.14 -33.70 1.40
C GLN A 50 -9.81 -34.25 0.88
N GLU A 51 -9.72 -34.61 -0.41
CA GLU A 51 -8.48 -35.13 -0.98
C GLU A 51 -7.41 -34.05 -1.08
N ILE A 52 -7.80 -32.83 -1.45
CA ILE A 52 -6.89 -31.67 -1.48
C ILE A 52 -6.42 -31.38 -0.06
N ARG A 53 -7.34 -31.32 0.91
CA ARG A 53 -7.01 -31.14 2.33
C ARG A 53 -6.00 -32.17 2.82
N ASN A 54 -6.26 -33.46 2.56
CA ASN A 54 -5.38 -34.54 2.98
C ASN A 54 -3.96 -34.39 2.40
N HIS A 55 -3.84 -33.96 1.14
CA HIS A 55 -2.54 -33.74 0.52
C HIS A 55 -1.80 -32.55 1.16
N LEU A 56 -2.48 -31.42 1.37
CA LEU A 56 -1.89 -30.24 2.03
C LEU A 56 -1.44 -30.55 3.47
N GLU A 57 -2.25 -31.30 4.23
CA GLU A 57 -1.88 -31.73 5.58
C GLU A 57 -0.67 -32.68 5.59
N ALA A 58 -0.57 -33.58 4.60
CA ALA A 58 0.59 -34.44 4.44
C ALA A 58 1.87 -33.66 4.10
N GLU A 59 1.79 -32.65 3.21
CA GLU A 59 2.92 -31.77 2.88
C GLU A 59 3.37 -30.92 4.07
N ASN A 60 2.41 -30.39 4.85
CA ASN A 60 2.71 -29.68 6.10
C ASN A 60 3.43 -30.59 7.11
N ALA A 61 2.94 -31.82 7.30
CA ALA A 61 3.55 -32.78 8.21
C ALA A 61 4.98 -33.15 7.78
N TYR A 62 5.19 -33.40 6.49
CA TYR A 62 6.50 -33.69 5.92
C TYR A 62 7.48 -32.53 6.13
N THR A 63 7.05 -31.29 5.86
CA THR A 63 7.86 -30.08 6.06
C THR A 63 8.27 -29.93 7.52
N LEU A 64 7.33 -30.07 8.45
CA LEU A 64 7.60 -30.00 9.90
C LEU A 64 8.60 -31.09 10.35
N ASN A 65 8.54 -32.28 9.76
CA ASN A 65 9.48 -33.36 10.03
C ASN A 65 10.88 -33.03 9.48
N LYS A 66 10.98 -32.57 8.23
CA LYS A 66 12.26 -32.25 7.58
C LYS A 66 12.99 -31.08 8.21
N LEU A 67 12.26 -30.11 8.75
CA LEU A 67 12.82 -28.95 9.44
C LEU A 67 12.99 -29.18 10.95
N SER A 68 12.71 -30.38 11.47
CA SER A 68 12.67 -30.65 12.91
C SER A 68 14.01 -30.45 13.64
N ASP A 69 15.13 -30.64 12.96
CA ASP A 69 16.49 -30.40 13.50
C ASP A 69 16.89 -28.92 13.52
N THR A 70 16.16 -28.07 12.81
CA THR A 70 16.38 -26.60 12.82
C THR A 70 15.53 -25.86 13.85
N LYS A 71 14.73 -26.56 14.67
CA LYS A 71 13.79 -25.93 15.62
C LYS A 71 14.45 -24.93 16.58
N GLN A 72 15.65 -25.26 17.08
CA GLN A 72 16.37 -24.33 17.96
C GLN A 72 16.79 -23.07 17.19
N LEU A 73 17.36 -23.24 16.00
CA LEU A 73 17.74 -22.12 15.13
C LEU A 73 16.52 -21.25 14.77
N GLN A 74 15.37 -21.84 14.48
CA GLN A 74 14.13 -21.10 14.21
C GLN A 74 13.69 -20.27 15.42
N LEU A 75 13.78 -20.83 16.63
CA LEU A 75 13.47 -20.11 17.87
C LEU A 75 14.46 -18.96 18.13
N ASP A 76 15.75 -19.19 17.90
CA ASP A 76 16.79 -18.16 18.04
C ASP A 76 16.55 -17.01 17.04
N LEU A 77 16.27 -17.35 15.77
CA LEU A 77 15.94 -16.39 14.72
C LEU A 77 14.63 -15.62 15.02
N TYR A 78 13.61 -16.30 15.54
CA TYR A 78 12.38 -15.66 15.99
C TYR A 78 12.64 -14.65 17.11
N ASN A 79 13.40 -15.05 18.13
CA ASN A 79 13.71 -14.19 19.27
C ASN A 79 14.56 -12.98 18.88
N GLU A 80 15.56 -13.13 18.00
CA GLU A 80 16.34 -11.97 17.54
C GLU A 80 15.50 -11.01 16.69
N MET A 81 14.66 -11.53 15.79
CA MET A 81 13.82 -10.68 14.93
C MET A 81 12.78 -9.93 15.77
N ARG A 82 12.15 -10.61 16.73
CA ARG A 82 11.25 -9.98 17.69
C ARG A 82 11.99 -8.97 18.57
N GLY A 83 13.21 -9.27 19.00
CA GLY A 83 14.06 -8.35 19.77
C GLY A 83 14.48 -7.08 19.01
N ARG A 84 14.27 -7.01 17.70
CA ARG A 84 14.45 -5.79 16.88
C ARG A 84 13.17 -4.97 16.71
N ILE A 85 12.03 -5.47 17.19
CA ILE A 85 10.74 -4.79 17.11
C ILE A 85 10.45 -4.14 18.45
N LYS A 86 10.17 -2.84 18.42
CA LYS A 86 9.56 -2.14 19.55
C LYS A 86 8.07 -2.47 19.57
N GLU A 87 7.63 -3.24 20.57
CA GLU A 87 6.24 -3.71 20.66
C GLU A 87 5.26 -2.56 20.98
N ASP A 88 5.66 -1.64 21.84
CA ASP A 88 4.92 -0.43 22.17
C ASP A 88 5.37 0.74 21.29
N ASP A 89 4.74 0.88 20.13
CA ASP A 89 5.10 1.91 19.17
C ASP A 89 3.88 2.68 18.64
N ASN A 90 4.10 3.97 18.37
CA ASN A 90 3.07 4.89 17.91
C ASN A 90 3.44 5.42 16.53
N SER A 91 2.46 5.57 15.64
CA SER A 91 2.67 6.37 14.44
C SER A 91 2.96 7.83 14.81
N VAL A 92 3.66 8.56 13.94
CA VAL A 92 3.66 10.02 14.04
C VAL A 92 2.27 10.53 13.64
N PRO A 93 1.54 11.26 14.51
CA PRO A 93 0.18 11.69 14.20
C PRO A 93 0.10 12.58 12.96
N VAL A 94 -1.01 12.51 12.24
CA VAL A 94 -1.30 13.33 11.05
C VAL A 94 -2.40 14.31 11.42
N LYS A 95 -2.13 15.59 11.18
CA LYS A 95 -3.06 16.68 11.51
C LYS A 95 -4.17 16.79 10.47
N ASP A 96 -5.38 17.05 10.95
CA ASP A 96 -6.52 17.51 10.18
C ASP A 96 -7.37 18.47 11.03
N GLY A 97 -7.34 19.75 10.66
CA GLY A 97 -8.06 20.80 11.38
C GLY A 97 -7.59 20.92 12.83
N ILE A 98 -8.51 20.69 13.77
CA ILE A 98 -8.22 20.77 15.21
C ILE A 98 -7.71 19.46 15.80
N PHE A 99 -7.66 18.36 15.03
CA PHE A 99 -7.27 17.05 15.52
C PHE A 99 -5.97 16.56 14.89
N GLU A 100 -5.26 15.71 15.62
CA GLU A 100 -4.17 14.89 15.12
C GLU A 100 -4.54 13.42 15.30
N TYR A 101 -4.51 12.65 14.21
CA TYR A 101 -4.90 11.25 14.16
C TYR A 101 -3.68 10.34 14.15
N GLY A 102 -3.76 9.21 14.85
CA GLY A 102 -2.67 8.24 14.86
C GLY A 102 -3.12 6.85 15.28
N ILE A 103 -2.17 5.92 15.20
CA ILE A 103 -2.29 4.57 15.73
C ILE A 103 -1.22 4.31 16.77
N LYS A 104 -1.54 3.45 17.73
CA LYS A 104 -0.58 2.91 18.69
C LYS A 104 -0.72 1.40 18.81
N PHE A 105 0.40 0.75 19.05
CA PHE A 105 0.47 -0.63 19.49
C PHE A 105 0.85 -0.64 20.97
N GLU A 106 0.19 -1.50 21.74
CA GLU A 106 0.47 -1.67 23.15
C GLU A 106 1.28 -2.96 23.35
N LYS A 107 2.14 -2.98 24.37
CA LYS A 107 2.99 -4.14 24.64
C LYS A 107 2.17 -5.43 24.81
N GLY A 108 2.55 -6.48 24.10
CA GLY A 108 1.85 -7.77 24.11
C GLY A 108 0.45 -7.76 23.50
N LYS A 109 0.07 -6.70 22.77
CA LYS A 109 -1.16 -6.62 21.99
C LYS A 109 -0.85 -6.80 20.50
N GLU A 110 -1.77 -7.44 19.79
CA GLU A 110 -1.58 -7.84 18.38
C GLU A 110 -2.08 -6.78 17.40
N TYR A 111 -3.02 -5.93 17.83
CA TYR A 111 -3.75 -5.02 16.94
C TYR A 111 -3.59 -3.56 17.35
N ALA A 112 -3.67 -2.68 16.35
CA ALA A 112 -3.57 -1.24 16.54
C ALA A 112 -4.79 -0.68 17.29
N VAL A 113 -4.53 0.36 18.09
CA VAL A 113 -5.53 1.26 18.65
C VAL A 113 -5.47 2.58 17.90
N HIS A 114 -6.56 2.95 17.24
CA HIS A 114 -6.71 4.22 16.54
C HIS A 114 -7.18 5.29 17.51
N PHE A 115 -6.50 6.44 17.50
CA PHE A 115 -6.81 7.55 18.39
C PHE A 115 -6.74 8.88 17.65
N ARG A 116 -7.29 9.91 18.28
CA ARG A 116 -6.99 11.30 17.95
C ARG A 116 -6.62 12.11 19.18
N THR A 117 -5.98 13.25 18.97
CA THR A 117 -5.69 14.24 20.01
C THR A 117 -6.14 15.60 19.52
N GLN A 118 -6.83 16.36 20.37
CA GLN A 118 -7.23 17.72 20.03
C GLN A 118 -6.06 18.68 20.22
N THR A 119 -5.88 19.60 19.28
CA THR A 119 -4.84 20.64 19.28
C THR A 119 -4.85 21.41 20.60
N GLY A 120 -3.67 21.61 21.19
CA GLY A 120 -3.50 22.27 22.49
C GLY A 120 -3.78 21.37 23.70
N THR A 121 -4.17 20.12 23.48
CA THR A 121 -4.35 19.12 24.54
C THR A 121 -3.32 18.00 24.41
N LYS A 122 -3.18 17.18 25.45
CA LYS A 122 -2.43 15.91 25.42
C LYS A 122 -3.32 14.69 25.58
N ALA A 123 -4.64 14.89 25.64
CA ALA A 123 -5.59 13.83 25.90
C ALA A 123 -5.86 13.06 24.61
N GLN A 124 -5.61 11.75 24.63
CA GLN A 124 -5.99 10.86 23.53
C GLN A 124 -7.44 10.43 23.68
N GLU A 125 -8.21 10.62 22.62
CA GLU A 125 -9.53 10.01 22.45
C GLU A 125 -9.36 8.73 21.62
N ILE A 126 -9.74 7.58 22.19
CA ILE A 126 -9.71 6.30 21.48
C ILE A 126 -10.91 6.22 20.55
N LEU A 127 -10.64 6.03 19.27
CA LEU A 127 -11.64 5.92 18.22
C LEU A 127 -12.01 4.45 18.00
N ILE A 128 -10.99 3.59 17.87
CA ILE A 128 -11.15 2.16 17.62
C ILE A 128 -10.04 1.41 18.35
N ASP A 129 -10.39 0.36 19.09
CA ASP A 129 -9.44 -0.59 19.67
C ASP A 129 -9.57 -1.95 18.96
N GLY A 130 -8.62 -2.25 18.07
CA GLY A 130 -8.60 -3.50 17.33
C GLY A 130 -8.50 -4.73 18.23
N ASN A 131 -7.91 -4.61 19.42
CA ASN A 131 -7.77 -5.72 20.36
C ASN A 131 -9.10 -6.10 20.99
N GLN A 132 -9.95 -5.11 21.30
CA GLN A 132 -11.30 -5.37 21.80
C GLN A 132 -12.18 -5.97 20.71
N LEU A 133 -12.07 -5.45 19.49
CA LEU A 133 -12.85 -5.94 18.35
C LEU A 133 -12.45 -7.36 17.91
N ALA A 134 -11.20 -7.77 18.15
CA ALA A 134 -10.70 -9.10 17.79
C ALA A 134 -11.05 -10.21 18.81
N ILE A 135 -11.66 -9.90 19.96
CA ILE A 135 -11.95 -10.89 21.00
C ILE A 135 -12.90 -11.97 20.46
N GLY A 136 -12.45 -13.23 20.50
CA GLY A 136 -13.21 -14.38 20.04
C GLY A 136 -13.04 -14.71 18.56
N GLU A 137 -12.36 -13.86 17.79
CA GLU A 137 -12.11 -14.08 16.38
C GLU A 137 -10.81 -14.87 16.15
N LYS A 138 -10.83 -15.80 15.20
CA LYS A 138 -9.63 -16.58 14.81
C LYS A 138 -8.71 -15.80 13.88
N TYR A 139 -9.25 -14.80 13.20
CA TYR A 139 -8.57 -13.88 12.32
C TYR A 139 -9.20 -12.50 12.51
N PHE A 140 -8.41 -11.44 12.47
CA PHE A 140 -8.93 -10.09 12.53
C PHE A 140 -8.03 -9.14 11.77
N ARG A 141 -8.62 -8.27 10.95
CA ARG A 141 -7.90 -7.21 10.24
C ARG A 141 -8.80 -6.00 10.05
N ILE A 142 -8.34 -4.84 10.50
CA ILE A 142 -8.86 -3.54 10.07
C ILE A 142 -8.06 -3.13 8.83
N VAL A 143 -8.73 -2.77 7.74
CA VAL A 143 -8.07 -2.37 6.49
C VAL A 143 -8.07 -0.88 6.26
N ASP A 144 -9.09 -0.18 6.75
CA ASP A 144 -9.21 1.27 6.62
C ASP A 144 -9.98 1.87 7.80
N VAL A 145 -9.66 3.12 8.15
CA VAL A 145 -10.31 3.93 9.17
C VAL A 145 -10.36 5.37 8.68
N ALA A 146 -11.56 5.88 8.43
CA ALA A 146 -11.78 7.20 7.86
C ALA A 146 -12.75 8.02 8.72
N HIS A 147 -12.37 9.24 9.09
CA HIS A 147 -13.26 10.19 9.75
C HIS A 147 -14.04 11.04 8.74
N SER A 148 -15.27 11.40 9.09
CA SER A 148 -16.07 12.38 8.36
C SER A 148 -15.41 13.77 8.40
N PRO A 149 -15.66 14.68 7.44
CA PRO A 149 -15.10 16.03 7.42
C PRO A 149 -15.38 16.87 8.67
N ASP A 150 -16.51 16.66 9.34
CA ASP A 150 -16.83 17.30 10.64
C ASP A 150 -16.18 16.61 11.85
N HIS A 151 -15.40 15.55 11.60
CA HIS A 151 -14.73 14.69 12.56
C HIS A 151 -15.66 13.92 13.52
N ARG A 152 -16.97 13.91 13.31
CA ARG A 152 -17.91 13.28 14.26
C ARG A 152 -18.02 11.77 14.07
N TYR A 153 -17.95 11.29 12.84
CA TYR A 153 -18.17 9.88 12.53
C TYR A 153 -16.86 9.23 12.11
N ILE A 154 -16.62 8.02 12.61
CA ILE A 154 -15.52 7.16 12.18
C ILE A 154 -16.12 5.95 11.49
N ALA A 155 -15.81 5.79 10.21
CA ALA A 155 -16.10 4.57 9.47
C ALA A 155 -14.84 3.70 9.39
N TYR A 156 -14.99 2.38 9.49
CA TYR A 156 -13.87 1.45 9.38
C TYR A 156 -14.25 0.14 8.68
N GLY A 157 -13.33 -0.37 7.87
CA GLY A 157 -13.45 -1.65 7.19
C GLY A 157 -12.77 -2.77 7.98
N VAL A 158 -13.48 -3.88 8.23
CA VAL A 158 -12.98 -5.01 9.02
C VAL A 158 -13.25 -6.36 8.37
N ASP A 159 -12.28 -7.28 8.44
CA ASP A 159 -12.39 -8.68 8.04
C ASP A 159 -12.02 -9.60 9.22
N VAL A 160 -12.88 -10.57 9.51
CA VAL A 160 -12.72 -11.55 10.60
C VAL A 160 -12.46 -12.97 10.09
N LYS A 161 -12.33 -13.14 8.78
CA LYS A 161 -12.20 -14.44 8.10
C LYS A 161 -10.94 -14.56 7.24
N GLY A 162 -10.30 -13.44 6.89
CA GLY A 162 -9.14 -13.43 5.99
C GLY A 162 -9.52 -13.65 4.52
N SER A 163 -10.76 -13.30 4.18
CA SER A 163 -11.33 -13.46 2.85
C SER A 163 -11.15 -12.23 1.95
N GLU A 164 -10.67 -11.12 2.52
CA GLU A 164 -10.56 -9.81 1.87
C GLU A 164 -11.91 -9.24 1.39
N LYS A 165 -13.01 -9.78 1.96
CA LYS A 165 -14.37 -9.24 1.88
C LYS A 165 -14.70 -8.57 3.21
N TYR A 166 -14.54 -7.26 3.24
CA TYR A 166 -14.64 -6.46 4.45
C TYR A 166 -16.07 -6.00 4.72
N SER A 167 -16.39 -5.83 6.00
CA SER A 167 -17.57 -5.11 6.45
C SER A 167 -17.20 -3.69 6.89
N ILE A 168 -17.89 -2.68 6.37
CA ILE A 168 -17.78 -1.29 6.83
C ILE A 168 -18.76 -1.05 7.96
N LYS A 169 -18.28 -0.48 9.07
CA LYS A 169 -19.05 -0.11 10.26
C LYS A 169 -18.79 1.35 10.64
N VAL A 170 -19.72 1.98 11.36
CA VAL A 170 -19.63 3.41 11.72
C VAL A 170 -19.82 3.65 13.22
N ILE A 171 -18.99 4.50 13.81
CA ILE A 171 -19.06 4.94 15.21
C ILE A 171 -19.34 6.45 15.26
N ASP A 172 -20.28 6.89 16.09
CA ASP A 172 -20.45 8.31 16.46
C ASP A 172 -19.53 8.64 17.64
N THR A 173 -18.49 9.44 17.41
CA THR A 173 -17.50 9.77 18.44
C THR A 173 -18.09 10.61 19.57
N LYS A 174 -19.19 11.32 19.31
CA LYS A 174 -19.83 12.15 20.34
C LYS A 174 -20.51 11.31 21.41
N THR A 175 -21.10 10.19 21.02
CA THR A 175 -21.83 9.29 21.94
C THR A 175 -21.05 8.03 22.29
N GLY A 176 -19.97 7.73 21.55
CA GLY A 176 -19.25 6.45 21.63
C GLY A 176 -20.05 5.25 21.13
N THR A 177 -21.15 5.49 20.40
CA THR A 177 -22.07 4.44 19.97
C THR A 177 -21.69 3.90 18.60
N LEU A 178 -21.61 2.58 18.47
CA LEU A 178 -21.60 1.90 17.17
C LEU A 178 -22.99 2.02 16.54
N LEU A 179 -23.06 2.63 15.36
CA LEU A 179 -24.30 2.82 14.62
C LEU A 179 -24.79 1.50 14.00
N SER A 180 -26.03 1.48 13.51
CA SER A 180 -26.61 0.29 12.85
C SER A 180 -26.03 0.01 11.46
N ASP A 181 -25.23 0.95 10.92
CA ASP A 181 -24.60 0.85 9.61
C ASP A 181 -23.59 -0.30 9.58
N ASN A 182 -23.85 -1.28 8.71
CA ASN A 182 -23.02 -2.46 8.51
C ASN A 182 -23.10 -2.91 7.05
N ILE A 183 -22.11 -2.53 6.25
CA ILE A 183 -22.07 -2.83 4.82
C ILE A 183 -21.07 -3.95 4.57
N ALA A 184 -21.56 -5.14 4.20
CA ALA A 184 -20.73 -6.31 3.92
C ALA A 184 -20.24 -6.38 2.45
N GLU A 185 -19.25 -7.26 2.23
CA GLU A 185 -18.71 -7.63 0.91
C GLU A 185 -18.13 -6.44 0.13
N THR A 186 -17.36 -5.63 0.86
CA THR A 186 -16.65 -4.46 0.32
C THR A 186 -15.15 -4.72 0.23
N THR A 187 -14.41 -3.84 -0.45
CA THR A 187 -12.94 -3.75 -0.35
C THR A 187 -12.49 -3.14 0.99
N GLY A 188 -13.43 -2.61 1.78
CA GLY A 188 -13.20 -2.00 3.09
C GLY A 188 -12.78 -0.53 3.07
N GLY A 189 -12.42 0.02 1.90
CA GLY A 189 -12.05 1.43 1.76
C GLY A 189 -13.26 2.37 1.87
N ILE A 190 -13.06 3.53 2.51
CA ILE A 190 -14.11 4.54 2.73
C ILE A 190 -13.66 5.92 2.21
N THR A 191 -14.48 6.54 1.37
CA THR A 191 -14.29 7.94 0.94
C THR A 191 -15.51 8.78 1.31
N TRP A 192 -15.36 9.66 2.32
CA TRP A 192 -16.42 10.58 2.73
C TRP A 192 -16.65 11.70 1.70
N ALA A 193 -17.92 12.03 1.47
CA ALA A 193 -18.34 13.28 0.84
C ALA A 193 -18.22 14.46 1.82
N ALA A 194 -18.36 15.69 1.32
CA ALA A 194 -18.21 16.90 2.12
C ALA A 194 -19.33 17.10 3.17
N ASP A 195 -20.48 16.46 2.98
CA ASP A 195 -21.65 16.60 3.86
C ASP A 195 -21.51 15.91 5.24
N SER A 196 -20.45 15.12 5.45
CA SER A 196 -20.21 14.31 6.66
C SER A 196 -21.28 13.27 6.99
N GLN A 197 -22.19 12.99 6.05
CA GLN A 197 -23.33 12.09 6.19
C GLN A 197 -23.32 11.00 5.13
N THR A 198 -22.57 11.20 4.06
CA THR A 198 -22.51 10.31 2.91
C THR A 198 -21.08 9.86 2.69
N PHE A 199 -20.87 8.56 2.46
CA PHE A 199 -19.60 8.03 2.01
C PHE A 199 -19.77 7.05 0.86
N PHE A 200 -18.68 6.86 0.13
CA PHE A 200 -18.58 5.95 -1.00
C PHE A 200 -17.60 4.83 -0.69
N TYR A 201 -17.87 3.68 -1.28
CA TYR A 201 -17.08 2.47 -1.09
C TYR A 201 -17.18 1.57 -2.33
N VAL A 202 -16.28 0.59 -2.40
CA VAL A 202 -16.24 -0.37 -3.52
C VAL A 202 -16.66 -1.76 -3.06
N LYS A 203 -17.47 -2.43 -3.87
CA LYS A 203 -17.77 -3.85 -3.74
C LYS A 203 -17.00 -4.69 -4.74
N VAL A 204 -16.71 -5.92 -4.33
CA VAL A 204 -16.13 -6.95 -5.18
C VAL A 204 -17.22 -7.81 -5.80
N ASP A 205 -17.00 -8.28 -7.03
CA ASP A 205 -17.87 -9.27 -7.68
C ASP A 205 -17.54 -10.71 -7.23
N ASP A 206 -18.19 -11.69 -7.87
CA ASP A 206 -18.02 -13.11 -7.57
C ASP A 206 -16.60 -13.64 -7.84
N ASN A 207 -15.81 -12.94 -8.66
CA ASN A 207 -14.41 -13.25 -8.92
C ASN A 207 -13.45 -12.46 -8.01
N HIS A 208 -13.97 -11.87 -6.93
CA HIS A 208 -13.20 -11.02 -6.01
C HIS A 208 -12.64 -9.75 -6.68
N ARG A 209 -13.15 -9.36 -7.85
CA ARG A 209 -12.71 -8.16 -8.55
C ARG A 209 -13.46 -6.93 -8.06
N PRO A 210 -12.79 -5.83 -7.68
CA PRO A 210 -13.44 -4.58 -7.33
C PRO A 210 -14.04 -3.93 -8.57
N SER A 211 -15.37 -3.86 -8.64
CA SER A 211 -16.08 -3.53 -9.89
C SER A 211 -17.27 -2.58 -9.72
N HIS A 212 -17.73 -2.33 -8.50
CA HIS A 212 -18.91 -1.52 -8.26
C HIS A 212 -18.64 -0.46 -7.21
N VAL A 213 -18.93 0.80 -7.52
CA VAL A 213 -18.93 1.91 -6.56
C VAL A 213 -20.34 2.11 -6.06
N TYR A 214 -20.48 2.13 -4.74
CA TYR A 214 -21.74 2.41 -4.06
C TYR A 214 -21.63 3.67 -3.21
N ARG A 215 -22.78 4.31 -3.01
CA ARG A 215 -22.99 5.40 -2.06
C ARG A 215 -23.82 4.91 -0.88
N HIS A 216 -23.39 5.24 0.32
CA HIS A 216 -24.12 5.01 1.56
C HIS A 216 -24.32 6.33 2.30
N LYS A 217 -25.55 6.58 2.73
CA LYS A 217 -25.91 7.68 3.62
C LYS A 217 -26.24 7.12 4.99
N LEU A 218 -25.68 7.72 6.04
CA LEU A 218 -25.79 7.19 7.40
C LEU A 218 -27.24 6.94 7.82
N GLY A 219 -27.47 5.75 8.38
CA GLY A 219 -28.79 5.29 8.85
C GLY A 219 -29.69 4.72 7.76
N GLU A 220 -29.30 4.80 6.48
CA GLU A 220 -30.08 4.20 5.40
C GLU A 220 -29.78 2.71 5.23
N LYS A 221 -30.83 1.92 4.97
CA LYS A 221 -30.69 0.47 4.75
C LYS A 221 -30.28 0.12 3.32
N ASN A 222 -30.62 0.97 2.37
CA ASN A 222 -30.39 0.73 0.95
C ASN A 222 -29.20 1.57 0.49
N ASN A 223 -28.26 0.92 -0.17
CA ASN A 223 -27.12 1.58 -0.79
C ASN A 223 -27.38 1.77 -2.27
N ASN A 224 -27.01 2.93 -2.81
CA ASN A 224 -27.24 3.24 -4.23
C ASN A 224 -26.00 2.87 -5.04
N LEU A 225 -26.21 2.13 -6.15
CA LEU A 225 -25.15 1.89 -7.13
C LEU A 225 -24.84 3.20 -7.85
N VAL A 226 -23.58 3.59 -7.88
CA VAL A 226 -23.09 4.85 -8.47
C VAL A 226 -22.38 4.59 -9.80
N TYR A 227 -21.55 3.55 -9.84
CA TYR A 227 -20.80 3.15 -11.02
C TYR A 227 -20.58 1.64 -11.02
N GLN A 228 -20.57 1.03 -12.21
CA GLN A 228 -20.31 -0.40 -12.42
C GLN A 228 -19.35 -0.56 -13.60
N GLU A 229 -18.33 -1.40 -13.42
CA GLU A 229 -17.38 -1.79 -14.46
C GLU A 229 -17.66 -3.21 -14.96
N ASP A 230 -18.14 -3.30 -16.19
CA ASP A 230 -18.51 -4.57 -16.82
C ASP A 230 -17.32 -5.29 -17.47
N ASP A 231 -16.25 -4.57 -17.86
CA ASP A 231 -15.08 -5.18 -18.47
C ASP A 231 -14.17 -5.78 -17.38
N ALA A 232 -14.09 -7.11 -17.35
CA ALA A 232 -13.32 -7.89 -16.38
C ALA A 232 -11.81 -7.55 -16.33
N ALA A 233 -11.27 -6.89 -17.36
CA ALA A 233 -9.88 -6.43 -17.36
C ALA A 233 -9.65 -5.23 -16.41
N TYR A 234 -10.70 -4.51 -16.05
CA TYR A 234 -10.61 -3.26 -15.28
C TYR A 234 -11.06 -3.43 -13.84
N PHE A 235 -10.33 -2.75 -12.96
CA PHE A 235 -10.61 -2.67 -11.54
C PHE A 235 -11.05 -1.25 -11.22
N VAL A 236 -11.92 -1.10 -10.22
CA VAL A 236 -12.45 0.20 -9.80
C VAL A 236 -11.99 0.53 -8.39
N ASN A 237 -11.56 1.77 -8.18
CA ASN A 237 -11.35 2.35 -6.86
C ASN A 237 -12.03 3.72 -6.76
N ILE A 238 -12.24 4.23 -5.55
CA ILE A 238 -12.69 5.60 -5.30
C ILE A 238 -11.78 6.28 -4.28
N GLY A 239 -11.46 7.55 -4.53
CA GLY A 239 -10.73 8.42 -3.62
C GLY A 239 -11.25 9.86 -3.73
N LYS A 240 -10.47 10.82 -3.25
CA LYS A 240 -10.77 12.25 -3.36
C LYS A 240 -9.52 13.06 -3.71
N THR A 241 -9.69 14.21 -4.34
CA THR A 241 -8.60 15.18 -4.56
C THR A 241 -8.08 15.70 -3.22
N GLN A 242 -6.81 16.13 -3.17
CA GLN A 242 -6.17 16.59 -1.93
C GLN A 242 -6.92 17.78 -1.29
N ASP A 243 -7.55 18.64 -2.09
CA ASP A 243 -8.38 19.75 -1.62
C ASP A 243 -9.80 19.34 -1.19
N GLY A 244 -10.16 18.07 -1.37
CA GLY A 244 -11.47 17.50 -1.02
C GLY A 244 -12.61 17.94 -1.93
N ALA A 245 -12.35 18.63 -3.04
CA ALA A 245 -13.40 19.16 -3.91
C ALA A 245 -14.11 18.08 -4.73
N TYR A 246 -13.37 17.05 -5.17
CA TYR A 246 -13.92 16.00 -6.02
C TYR A 246 -13.68 14.62 -5.42
N LEU A 247 -14.72 13.79 -5.47
CA LEU A 247 -14.61 12.34 -5.39
C LEU A 247 -14.19 11.83 -6.77
N VAL A 248 -13.23 10.91 -6.82
CA VAL A 248 -12.65 10.40 -8.07
C VAL A 248 -12.80 8.90 -8.10
N ILE A 249 -13.66 8.40 -9.00
CA ILE A 249 -13.74 6.99 -9.36
C ILE A 249 -12.65 6.74 -10.41
N ASN A 250 -11.67 5.92 -10.04
CA ASN A 250 -10.62 5.47 -10.94
C ASN A 250 -10.94 4.08 -11.47
N VAL A 251 -11.01 3.96 -12.78
CA VAL A 251 -11.19 2.70 -13.50
C VAL A 251 -9.91 2.41 -14.26
N SER A 252 -9.19 1.35 -13.91
CA SER A 252 -7.88 1.09 -14.49
C SER A 252 -7.57 -0.40 -14.62
N ASP A 253 -6.79 -0.72 -15.63
CA ASP A 253 -6.03 -1.97 -15.72
C ASP A 253 -4.54 -1.67 -15.42
N HIS A 254 -3.61 -2.44 -15.99
CA HIS A 254 -2.19 -2.22 -15.81
C HIS A 254 -1.59 -1.08 -16.65
N GLU A 255 -2.28 -0.61 -17.69
CA GLU A 255 -1.70 0.27 -18.72
C GLU A 255 -2.67 1.36 -19.20
N SER A 256 -3.90 1.40 -18.69
CA SER A 256 -4.96 2.31 -19.13
C SER A 256 -5.79 2.81 -17.93
N SER A 257 -6.24 4.06 -18.00
CA SER A 257 -7.09 4.68 -16.97
C SER A 257 -8.32 5.37 -17.57
N GLU A 258 -9.40 5.43 -16.80
CA GLU A 258 -10.58 6.27 -17.03
C GLU A 258 -11.08 6.81 -15.68
N LEU A 259 -11.25 8.13 -15.62
CA LEU A 259 -11.64 8.81 -14.39
C LEU A 259 -13.04 9.39 -14.50
N HIS A 260 -13.88 9.12 -13.51
CA HIS A 260 -15.17 9.76 -13.31
C HIS A 260 -15.14 10.56 -12.03
N ILE A 261 -15.71 11.76 -12.04
CA ILE A 261 -15.71 12.65 -10.87
C ILE A 261 -17.12 12.98 -10.40
N ILE A 262 -17.24 13.22 -9.09
CA ILE A 262 -18.45 13.75 -8.44
C ILE A 262 -18.00 14.94 -7.59
N ASP A 263 -18.71 16.06 -7.63
CA ASP A 263 -18.48 17.16 -6.69
C ASP A 263 -18.77 16.65 -5.27
N ALA A 264 -17.81 16.74 -4.37
CA ALA A 264 -17.95 16.21 -3.01
C ALA A 264 -19.05 16.91 -2.21
N ASN A 265 -19.46 18.12 -2.60
CA ASN A 265 -20.59 18.85 -1.98
C ASN A 265 -21.96 18.43 -2.53
N MET A 266 -21.98 17.75 -3.68
CA MET A 266 -23.19 17.25 -4.32
C MET A 266 -23.12 15.72 -4.46
N PRO A 267 -23.03 14.96 -3.35
CA PRO A 267 -22.78 13.52 -3.40
C PRO A 267 -23.92 12.72 -4.06
N ASP A 268 -25.08 13.33 -4.25
CA ASP A 268 -26.20 12.71 -4.95
C ASP A 268 -26.07 12.74 -6.48
N ASP A 269 -25.17 13.55 -7.03
CA ASP A 269 -24.97 13.72 -8.47
C ASP A 269 -24.43 12.45 -9.15
N THR A 270 -24.69 12.36 -10.45
CA THR A 270 -24.16 11.28 -11.30
C THR A 270 -22.69 11.52 -11.62
N PRO A 271 -21.83 10.49 -11.61
CA PRO A 271 -20.42 10.64 -11.99
C PRO A 271 -20.26 11.19 -13.41
N ARG A 272 -19.38 12.18 -13.56
CA ARG A 272 -18.98 12.75 -14.85
C ARG A 272 -17.66 12.14 -15.30
N CYS A 273 -17.69 11.38 -16.41
CA CYS A 273 -16.47 10.92 -17.08
C CYS A 273 -15.65 12.12 -17.57
N LEU A 274 -14.38 12.20 -17.18
CA LEU A 274 -13.46 13.27 -17.61
C LEU A 274 -12.88 13.02 -19.01
N LEU A 275 -12.43 11.79 -19.24
CA LEU A 275 -11.88 11.32 -20.50
C LEU A 275 -12.12 9.82 -20.57
N LYS A 276 -12.58 9.32 -21.71
CA LYS A 276 -12.75 7.87 -21.90
C LYS A 276 -11.39 7.19 -22.01
N ARG A 277 -11.27 5.98 -21.47
CA ARG A 277 -10.03 5.19 -21.60
C ARG A 277 -9.63 4.99 -23.05
N SER A 278 -8.33 4.90 -23.28
CA SER A 278 -7.72 4.44 -24.52
C SER A 278 -6.51 3.58 -24.19
N ALA A 279 -6.17 2.66 -25.10
CA ALA A 279 -5.09 1.70 -24.85
C ALA A 279 -3.76 2.42 -24.56
N LEU A 280 -3.04 1.93 -23.54
CA LEU A 280 -1.73 2.42 -23.12
C LEU A 280 -1.74 3.89 -22.63
N HIS A 281 -2.91 4.42 -22.26
CA HIS A 281 -3.04 5.77 -21.75
C HIS A 281 -3.40 5.76 -20.26
N GLU A 282 -2.42 6.11 -19.45
CA GLU A 282 -2.56 6.26 -18.00
C GLU A 282 -2.62 7.73 -17.63
N TYR A 283 -3.50 8.04 -16.67
CA TYR A 283 -3.53 9.37 -16.06
C TYR A 283 -4.20 9.37 -14.68
N SER A 284 -3.73 10.27 -13.82
CA SER A 284 -4.35 10.62 -12.54
C SER A 284 -4.52 12.13 -12.42
N ILE A 285 -5.37 12.58 -11.51
CA ILE A 285 -5.68 14.01 -11.33
C ILE A 285 -5.51 14.48 -9.90
N GLU A 286 -5.18 15.76 -9.77
CA GLU A 286 -5.41 16.58 -8.59
C GLU A 286 -6.19 17.83 -8.98
N HIS A 287 -6.82 18.49 -8.01
CA HIS A 287 -7.59 19.70 -8.25
C HIS A 287 -7.12 20.86 -7.38
N LYS A 288 -7.06 22.05 -8.00
CA LYS A 288 -6.93 23.31 -7.28
C LYS A 288 -7.53 24.45 -8.10
N GLY A 289 -8.39 25.25 -7.46
CA GLY A 289 -8.74 26.59 -7.93
C GLY A 289 -9.35 26.62 -9.34
N GLY A 290 -10.20 25.64 -9.68
CA GLY A 290 -10.87 25.55 -10.99
C GLY A 290 -10.02 24.92 -12.09
N TYR A 291 -8.88 24.32 -11.74
CA TYR A 291 -8.02 23.59 -12.65
C TYR A 291 -7.75 22.18 -12.16
N PHE A 292 -7.69 21.25 -13.11
CA PHE A 292 -7.10 19.94 -12.88
C PHE A 292 -5.61 19.96 -13.21
N TYR A 293 -4.82 19.35 -12.35
CA TYR A 293 -3.44 18.95 -12.59
C TYR A 293 -3.45 17.47 -12.93
N ILE A 294 -2.72 17.06 -13.96
CA ILE A 294 -2.86 15.74 -14.56
C ILE A 294 -1.49 15.12 -14.70
N LEU A 295 -1.22 14.02 -13.99
CA LEU A 295 -0.04 13.19 -14.22
C LEU A 295 -0.41 12.18 -15.32
N SER A 296 0.24 12.22 -16.47
CA SER A 296 -0.14 11.34 -17.60
C SER A 296 1.03 10.98 -18.52
N ASN A 297 0.95 9.79 -19.11
CA ASN A 297 1.84 9.32 -20.18
C ASN A 297 1.40 9.72 -21.61
N HIS A 298 0.41 10.62 -21.71
CA HIS A 298 -0.18 11.09 -22.97
C HIS A 298 0.86 11.50 -24.03
N ASN A 299 0.60 11.15 -25.30
CA ASN A 299 1.45 11.53 -26.45
C ASN A 299 2.93 11.10 -26.27
N GLN A 300 3.17 9.80 -26.00
CA GLN A 300 4.52 9.18 -25.91
C GLN A 300 5.39 9.75 -24.78
N ARG A 301 4.81 9.86 -23.58
CA ARG A 301 5.52 10.34 -22.38
C ARG A 301 5.59 9.21 -21.37
N GLU A 302 6.31 8.13 -21.72
CA GLU A 302 6.36 6.89 -20.93
C GLU A 302 6.80 7.11 -19.47
N ASP A 303 7.70 8.07 -19.22
CA ASP A 303 8.12 8.47 -17.86
C ASP A 303 7.21 9.53 -17.21
N PHE A 304 6.04 9.75 -17.80
CA PHE A 304 5.00 10.71 -17.43
C PHE A 304 5.41 12.19 -17.52
N ALA A 305 4.42 13.04 -17.73
CA ALA A 305 4.52 14.48 -17.58
C ALA A 305 3.36 14.98 -16.72
N ILE A 306 3.47 16.22 -16.23
CA ILE A 306 2.38 16.87 -15.53
C ILE A 306 1.80 17.99 -16.39
N PHE A 307 0.49 17.94 -16.58
CA PHE A 307 -0.29 18.91 -17.31
C PHE A 307 -1.26 19.67 -16.40
N LYS A 308 -1.83 20.75 -16.93
CA LYS A 308 -2.88 21.55 -16.31
C LYS A 308 -3.97 21.86 -17.32
N THR A 309 -5.24 21.78 -16.90
CA THR A 309 -6.39 22.21 -17.73
C THR A 309 -7.53 22.77 -16.88
N ASN A 310 -8.46 23.49 -17.49
CA ASN A 310 -9.64 24.02 -16.81
C ASN A 310 -10.60 22.88 -16.42
N VAL A 311 -11.23 22.96 -15.25
CA VAL A 311 -12.18 21.95 -14.74
C VAL A 311 -13.37 21.69 -15.69
N ASN A 312 -13.76 22.69 -16.47
CA ASN A 312 -14.87 22.63 -17.42
C ASN A 312 -14.45 22.11 -18.80
N ASP A 313 -13.16 21.95 -19.07
CA ASP A 313 -12.63 21.45 -20.34
C ASP A 313 -11.43 20.54 -20.11
N PHE A 314 -11.70 19.23 -20.08
CA PHE A 314 -10.68 18.21 -19.86
C PHE A 314 -10.05 17.70 -21.18
N SER A 315 -10.34 18.33 -22.32
CA SER A 315 -9.80 17.86 -23.61
C SER A 315 -8.27 17.87 -23.61
N PRO A 316 -7.58 16.75 -23.97
CA PRO A 316 -6.12 16.70 -24.05
C PRO A 316 -5.48 17.76 -24.97
N LYS A 317 -6.25 18.29 -25.92
CA LYS A 317 -5.80 19.39 -26.81
C LYS A 317 -5.54 20.71 -26.07
N ASN A 318 -6.17 20.89 -24.91
CA ASN A 318 -6.11 22.10 -24.10
C ASN A 318 -5.19 21.93 -22.87
N TRP A 319 -4.55 20.77 -22.73
CA TRP A 319 -3.63 20.50 -21.64
C TRP A 319 -2.36 21.33 -21.82
N GLN A 320 -2.08 22.17 -20.82
CA GLN A 320 -0.83 22.91 -20.72
C GLN A 320 0.20 22.05 -19.96
N GLU A 321 1.29 21.69 -20.61
CA GLU A 321 2.41 20.99 -19.97
C GLU A 321 3.11 21.94 -18.98
N ILE A 322 3.18 21.54 -17.70
CA ILE A 322 3.79 22.34 -16.60
C ILE A 322 5.05 21.68 -16.04
N VAL A 323 5.13 20.34 -16.09
CA VAL A 323 6.36 19.59 -15.85
C VAL A 323 6.57 18.72 -17.09
N PRO A 324 7.60 19.01 -17.90
CA PRO A 324 7.82 18.29 -19.14
C PRO A 324 8.31 16.87 -18.89
N HIS A 325 7.95 15.96 -19.79
CA HIS A 325 8.50 14.61 -19.82
C HIS A 325 10.03 14.62 -19.96
N THR A 326 10.71 13.79 -19.16
CA THR A 326 12.16 13.59 -19.23
C THR A 326 12.47 12.09 -19.25
N ALA A 327 12.97 11.59 -20.38
CA ALA A 327 13.31 10.18 -20.54
C ALA A 327 14.31 9.69 -19.45
N GLY A 328 14.04 8.52 -18.87
CA GLY A 328 14.76 7.92 -17.76
C GLY A 328 14.49 8.56 -16.39
N THR A 329 13.50 9.45 -16.28
CA THR A 329 13.07 10.11 -15.04
C THR A 329 11.58 9.94 -14.83
N LEU A 330 11.20 8.78 -14.32
CA LEU A 330 9.80 8.43 -14.06
C LEU A 330 9.22 9.31 -12.96
N VAL A 331 8.13 10.02 -13.25
CA VAL A 331 7.30 10.66 -12.22
C VAL A 331 6.37 9.61 -11.62
N ILE A 332 6.68 9.13 -10.41
CA ILE A 332 5.95 8.06 -9.73
C ILE A 332 4.60 8.54 -9.22
N SER A 333 4.57 9.74 -8.63
CA SER A 333 3.35 10.31 -8.08
C SER A 333 3.39 11.83 -8.07
N MET A 334 2.20 12.42 -8.05
CA MET A 334 1.97 13.86 -7.93
C MET A 334 1.11 14.12 -6.70
N GLY A 335 1.37 15.25 -6.05
CA GLY A 335 0.60 15.78 -4.94
C GLY A 335 0.43 17.29 -5.08
N LEU A 336 -0.69 17.82 -4.59
CA LEU A 336 -1.01 19.24 -4.71
C LEU A 336 -1.44 19.83 -3.37
N LEU A 337 -0.75 20.85 -2.91
CA LEU A 337 -1.17 21.71 -1.79
C LEU A 337 -1.57 23.09 -2.33
N GLU A 338 -2.12 23.94 -1.48
CA GLU A 338 -2.62 25.26 -1.90
C GLU A 338 -1.58 26.05 -2.69
N ASN A 339 -0.30 26.01 -2.31
CA ASN A 339 0.76 26.75 -3.00
C ASN A 339 1.79 25.88 -3.73
N TRP A 340 1.68 24.55 -3.64
CA TRP A 340 2.79 23.65 -4.00
C TRP A 340 2.34 22.50 -4.89
N LEU A 341 3.10 22.25 -5.95
CA LEU A 341 3.08 20.99 -6.67
C LEU A 341 4.29 20.17 -6.23
N ILE A 342 4.03 18.99 -5.68
CA ILE A 342 5.05 18.08 -5.17
C ILE A 342 4.97 16.79 -5.99
N ARG A 343 6.12 16.22 -6.34
CA ARG A 343 6.16 14.95 -7.07
C ARG A 343 7.30 14.06 -6.57
N LEU A 344 7.03 12.76 -6.50
CA LEU A 344 8.04 11.74 -6.26
C LEU A 344 8.53 11.26 -7.62
N GLU A 345 9.82 11.42 -7.90
CA GLU A 345 10.44 10.96 -9.13
C GLU A 345 11.41 9.82 -8.85
N ARG A 346 11.70 9.01 -9.87
CA ARG A 346 12.80 8.06 -9.87
C ARG A 346 13.67 8.24 -11.08
N LYS A 347 14.97 8.46 -10.83
CA LYS A 347 15.99 8.57 -11.87
C LYS A 347 17.14 7.63 -11.56
N ASN A 348 17.58 6.86 -12.56
CA ASN A 348 18.60 5.84 -12.38
C ASN A 348 18.33 4.99 -11.13
N GLY A 349 17.07 4.57 -10.91
CA GLY A 349 16.65 3.77 -9.75
C GLY A 349 16.62 4.47 -8.38
N LEU A 350 17.03 5.74 -8.22
CA LEU A 350 16.94 6.46 -6.94
C LEU A 350 15.70 7.36 -6.90
N PRO A 351 14.98 7.39 -5.76
CA PRO A 351 13.88 8.30 -5.59
C PRO A 351 14.34 9.72 -5.23
N SER A 352 13.56 10.74 -5.61
CA SER A 352 13.71 12.12 -5.16
C SER A 352 12.37 12.82 -5.06
N ILE A 353 12.20 13.71 -4.09
CA ILE A 353 10.98 14.53 -3.98
C ILE A 353 11.29 15.89 -4.59
N GLN A 354 10.59 16.25 -5.66
CA GLN A 354 10.71 17.53 -6.34
C GLN A 354 9.51 18.42 -5.99
N ILE A 355 9.78 19.70 -5.74
CA ILE A 355 8.79 20.64 -5.27
C ILE A 355 8.82 21.89 -6.15
N ILE A 356 7.64 22.36 -6.57
CA ILE A 356 7.43 23.58 -7.34
C ILE A 356 6.46 24.49 -6.58
N ASN A 357 6.86 25.74 -6.35
CA ASN A 357 5.94 26.79 -5.92
C ASN A 357 5.05 27.20 -7.10
N LEU A 358 3.73 27.09 -6.94
CA LEU A 358 2.80 27.38 -8.03
C LEU A 358 2.65 28.88 -8.33
N ASN A 359 3.04 29.75 -7.41
CA ASN A 359 2.89 31.20 -7.54
C ASN A 359 4.07 31.83 -8.30
N ASP A 360 5.31 31.43 -8.01
CA ASP A 360 6.52 32.02 -8.59
C ASP A 360 7.39 31.02 -9.40
N GLN A 361 6.98 29.75 -9.47
CA GLN A 361 7.65 28.67 -10.20
C GLN A 361 9.03 28.27 -9.66
N GLN A 362 9.45 28.74 -8.48
CA GLN A 362 10.68 28.29 -7.85
C GLN A 362 10.62 26.80 -7.54
N GLN A 363 11.75 26.12 -7.74
CA GLN A 363 11.86 24.67 -7.54
C GLN A 363 12.98 24.31 -6.58
N HIS A 364 12.80 23.21 -5.85
CA HIS A 364 13.86 22.56 -5.09
C HIS A 364 13.56 21.08 -4.89
N ALA A 365 14.57 20.33 -4.44
CA ALA A 365 14.50 18.90 -4.22
C ALA A 365 14.84 18.53 -2.77
N ILE A 366 14.26 17.43 -2.30
CA ILE A 366 14.69 16.72 -1.10
C ILE A 366 15.48 15.48 -1.54
N SER A 367 16.77 15.45 -1.20
CA SER A 367 17.69 14.35 -1.50
C SER A 367 18.55 13.95 -0.29
N PHE A 368 19.25 12.83 -0.43
CA PHE A 368 20.11 12.20 0.56
C PHE A 368 21.41 11.71 -0.09
N ASP A 369 22.46 11.55 0.72
CA ASP A 369 23.81 11.25 0.24
C ASP A 369 24.13 9.74 0.12
N GLU A 370 23.34 8.86 0.75
CA GLU A 370 23.58 7.41 0.68
C GLU A 370 23.44 6.88 -0.77
N GLN A 371 24.26 5.90 -1.15
CA GLN A 371 24.30 5.41 -2.54
C GLN A 371 23.01 4.72 -2.98
N ALA A 372 22.25 4.18 -2.03
CA ALA A 372 20.95 3.55 -2.25
C ALA A 372 20.06 3.81 -1.03
N TYR A 373 18.86 4.30 -1.27
CA TYR A 373 17.89 4.62 -0.23
C TYR A 373 16.46 4.54 -0.76
N SER A 374 15.52 4.51 0.18
CA SER A 374 14.09 4.63 -0.05
C SER A 374 13.60 6.01 0.41
N LEU A 375 12.64 6.57 -0.32
CA LEU A 375 11.87 7.74 0.10
C LEU A 375 10.39 7.45 -0.02
N GLY A 376 9.64 7.82 1.01
CA GLY A 376 8.19 7.90 0.99
C GLY A 376 7.72 9.35 1.15
N LEU A 377 6.65 9.72 0.46
CA LEU A 377 6.03 11.04 0.54
C LEU A 377 4.65 10.92 1.20
N SER A 378 4.33 11.82 2.12
CA SER A 378 3.01 11.97 2.71
C SER A 378 2.65 13.45 2.80
N LEU A 379 1.63 13.86 2.05
CA LEU A 379 1.18 15.25 2.06
C LEU A 379 0.44 15.63 3.35
N GLY A 380 -0.06 14.63 4.09
CA GLY A 380 -0.99 14.83 5.19
C GLY A 380 -2.44 15.01 4.70
N LEU A 381 -3.31 15.43 5.62
CA LEU A 381 -4.74 15.59 5.36
C LEU A 381 -5.13 17.05 5.05
N GLU A 382 -4.30 18.02 5.46
CA GLU A 382 -4.56 19.45 5.24
C GLU A 382 -4.09 19.88 3.84
N PHE A 383 -4.97 20.48 3.05
CA PHE A 383 -4.62 21.06 1.74
C PHE A 383 -3.92 22.43 1.86
N LYS A 384 -4.36 23.24 2.83
CA LYS A 384 -3.85 24.59 3.09
C LYS A 384 -2.73 24.54 4.12
N THR A 385 -1.58 24.04 3.68
CA THR A 385 -0.40 23.89 4.51
C THR A 385 0.87 24.03 3.66
N ASP A 386 1.96 24.44 4.31
CA ASP A 386 3.30 24.38 3.76
C ASP A 386 4.10 23.22 4.35
N ASN A 387 3.48 22.38 5.18
CA ASN A 387 4.15 21.26 5.84
C ASN A 387 3.78 19.95 5.16
N ILE A 388 4.79 19.17 4.81
CA ILE A 388 4.64 17.79 4.38
C ILE A 388 5.46 16.88 5.28
N ARG A 389 5.21 15.59 5.17
CA ARG A 389 6.01 14.56 5.81
C ARG A 389 6.66 13.69 4.76
N PHE A 390 7.88 13.27 5.01
CA PHE A 390 8.51 12.23 4.21
C PHE A 390 9.21 11.22 5.12
N THR A 391 9.34 10.00 4.61
CA THR A 391 10.11 8.94 5.25
C THR A 391 11.38 8.68 4.48
N TYR A 392 12.45 8.42 5.20
CA TYR A 392 13.76 8.05 4.68
C TYR A 392 14.22 6.76 5.34
N SER A 393 14.81 5.86 4.56
CA SER A 393 15.56 4.74 5.11
C SER A 393 16.53 4.22 4.06
N SER A 394 17.57 3.52 4.49
CA SER A 394 18.49 2.79 3.62
C SER A 394 18.73 1.39 4.18
N PRO A 395 19.39 0.48 3.46
CA PRO A 395 19.73 -0.84 4.02
C PRO A 395 20.55 -0.76 5.32
N THR A 396 21.29 0.35 5.52
CA THR A 396 22.12 0.67 6.69
C THR A 396 21.39 1.52 7.75
N THR A 397 20.46 2.38 7.34
CA THR A 397 19.83 3.40 8.21
C THR A 397 18.36 3.06 8.49
N PRO A 398 17.97 2.80 9.76
CA PRO A 398 16.58 2.57 10.15
C PRO A 398 15.62 3.67 9.69
N ALA A 399 14.33 3.34 9.56
CA ALA A 399 13.37 4.29 9.02
C ALA A 399 13.27 5.57 9.87
N GLN A 400 13.34 6.72 9.22
CA GLN A 400 13.25 8.04 9.80
C GLN A 400 12.09 8.81 9.18
N THR A 401 11.33 9.50 10.00
CA THR A 401 10.19 10.33 9.60
C THR A 401 10.51 11.78 9.87
N TYR A 402 10.40 12.61 8.85
CA TYR A 402 10.67 14.04 8.92
C TYR A 402 9.43 14.85 8.61
N ASP A 403 9.18 15.87 9.42
CA ASP A 403 8.34 16.99 9.02
C ASP A 403 9.21 17.99 8.24
N TYR A 404 8.66 18.51 7.15
CA TYR A 404 9.32 19.40 6.24
C TYR A 404 8.43 20.59 5.93
N ASN A 405 8.87 21.77 6.34
CA ASN A 405 8.24 23.00 5.91
C ASN A 405 8.81 23.40 4.55
N ILE A 406 7.97 23.39 3.53
CA ILE A 406 8.34 23.57 2.13
C ILE A 406 8.86 24.99 1.86
N ASP A 407 8.24 26.00 2.47
CA ASP A 407 8.60 27.41 2.27
C ASP A 407 9.98 27.73 2.86
N THR A 408 10.17 27.44 4.15
CA THR A 408 11.43 27.70 4.87
C THR A 408 12.51 26.65 4.62
N LYS A 409 12.14 25.51 4.02
CA LYS A 409 12.98 24.32 3.83
C LYS A 409 13.47 23.70 5.15
N ALA A 410 12.84 24.05 6.27
CA ALA A 410 13.17 23.50 7.57
C ALA A 410 12.80 22.01 7.63
N ARG A 411 13.78 21.18 7.99
CA ARG A 411 13.64 19.73 8.12
C ARG A 411 13.77 19.35 9.59
N LEU A 412 12.76 18.70 10.15
CA LEU A 412 12.75 18.26 11.55
C LEU A 412 12.56 16.74 11.62
N LEU A 413 13.51 16.03 12.24
CA LEU A 413 13.36 14.60 12.52
C LEU A 413 12.35 14.40 13.65
N ILE A 414 11.22 13.77 13.35
CA ILE A 414 10.13 13.57 14.31
C ILE A 414 10.18 12.17 14.92
N LYS A 415 10.59 11.18 14.14
CA LYS A 415 10.70 9.80 14.61
C LYS A 415 11.85 9.09 13.92
N SER A 416 12.61 8.34 14.70
CA SER A 416 13.52 7.31 14.20
C SER A 416 13.00 5.95 14.66
N GLN A 417 13.01 4.96 13.77
CA GLN A 417 12.73 3.59 14.11
C GLN A 417 13.77 3.12 15.12
N GLU A 418 13.29 2.71 16.29
CA GLU A 418 14.13 2.15 17.35
C GLU A 418 14.33 0.66 17.09
N ILE A 419 15.57 0.19 17.23
CA ILE A 419 15.93 -1.22 17.21
C ILE A 419 16.35 -1.59 18.65
N PRO A 420 15.46 -2.17 19.47
CA PRO A 420 15.71 -2.35 20.91
C PRO A 420 16.93 -3.20 21.24
N SER A 421 17.27 -4.15 20.37
CA SER A 421 18.49 -4.97 20.46
C SER A 421 19.78 -4.23 20.06
N GLY A 422 19.68 -2.97 19.66
CA GLY A 422 20.78 -2.15 19.19
C GLY A 422 20.94 -2.21 17.67
N HIS A 423 21.35 -1.08 17.10
CA HIS A 423 21.76 -0.97 15.70
C HIS A 423 22.74 0.19 15.57
N ASN A 424 23.95 -0.09 15.08
CA ASN A 424 24.92 0.92 14.71
C ASN A 424 25.00 0.97 13.18
N VAL A 425 24.85 2.14 12.58
CA VAL A 425 24.88 2.28 11.11
C VAL A 425 26.27 1.93 10.57
N ASP A 426 27.34 2.27 11.31
CA ASP A 426 28.73 2.06 10.91
C ASP A 426 29.16 0.58 10.88
N ASP A 427 28.35 -0.29 11.48
CA ASP A 427 28.58 -1.74 11.48
C ASP A 427 28.28 -2.38 10.12
N TYR A 428 27.66 -1.64 9.19
CA TYR A 428 27.18 -2.16 7.92
C TYR A 428 27.62 -1.28 6.76
N VAL A 429 27.68 -1.88 5.57
CA VAL A 429 28.04 -1.20 4.34
C VAL A 429 26.94 -1.46 3.32
N THR A 430 26.38 -0.37 2.80
CA THR A 430 25.51 -0.38 1.62
C THR A 430 26.32 -0.02 0.39
N LYS A 431 26.21 -0.80 -0.68
CA LYS A 431 26.79 -0.47 -1.99
C LYS A 431 25.74 -0.52 -3.07
N ARG A 432 25.92 0.34 -4.06
CA ARG A 432 25.14 0.29 -5.29
C ARG A 432 26.04 -0.05 -6.47
N LEU A 433 25.71 -1.13 -7.16
CA LEU A 433 26.44 -1.65 -8.31
C LEU A 433 25.55 -1.69 -9.55
N PHE A 434 26.15 -1.89 -10.71
CA PHE A 434 25.44 -2.17 -11.96
C PHE A 434 26.01 -3.45 -12.57
N ALA A 435 25.16 -4.43 -12.82
CA ALA A 435 25.52 -5.63 -13.58
C ALA A 435 25.17 -5.40 -15.05
N THR A 436 26.06 -5.82 -15.94
CA THR A 436 25.76 -5.83 -17.39
C THR A 436 24.98 -7.10 -17.71
N SER A 437 23.77 -6.94 -18.22
CA SER A 437 22.92 -8.03 -18.71
C SER A 437 23.44 -8.60 -20.03
N HIS A 438 22.93 -9.76 -20.43
CA HIS A 438 23.28 -10.45 -21.68
C HIS A 438 23.06 -9.63 -22.96
N ASP A 439 22.21 -8.59 -22.90
CA ASP A 439 21.90 -7.63 -23.96
C ASP A 439 22.67 -6.29 -23.83
N GLY A 440 23.52 -6.16 -22.81
CA GLY A 440 24.31 -4.94 -22.55
C GLY A 440 23.64 -3.96 -21.57
N GLU A 441 22.37 -4.17 -21.23
CA GLU A 441 21.64 -3.30 -20.31
C GLU A 441 22.26 -3.29 -18.90
N GLN A 442 22.20 -2.15 -18.23
CA GLN A 442 22.78 -1.95 -16.90
C GLN A 442 21.72 -2.16 -15.82
N ILE A 443 21.84 -3.27 -15.08
CA ILE A 443 20.89 -3.66 -14.03
C ILE A 443 21.41 -3.17 -12.67
N PRO A 444 20.74 -2.22 -12.00
CA PRO A 444 21.17 -1.75 -10.69
C PRO A 444 20.98 -2.83 -9.63
N ILE A 445 21.98 -2.98 -8.75
CA ILE A 445 21.99 -3.91 -7.61
C ILE A 445 22.31 -3.11 -6.35
N THR A 446 21.51 -3.29 -5.31
CA THR A 446 21.79 -2.77 -3.96
C THR A 446 22.27 -3.94 -3.10
N LEU A 447 23.43 -3.79 -2.46
CA LEU A 447 24.01 -4.79 -1.57
C LEU A 447 24.07 -4.27 -0.14
N LEU A 448 23.86 -5.15 0.82
CA LEU A 448 24.08 -4.94 2.25
C LEU A 448 25.00 -6.03 2.81
N HIS A 449 26.04 -5.64 3.54
CA HIS A 449 26.89 -6.57 4.28
C HIS A 449 27.48 -5.94 5.54
N LYS A 450 28.04 -6.76 6.44
CA LYS A 450 28.75 -6.29 7.64
C LYS A 450 30.03 -5.55 7.24
N ALA A 451 30.33 -4.45 7.90
CA ALA A 451 31.61 -3.77 7.78
C ALA A 451 32.77 -4.72 8.14
N GLY A 452 33.87 -4.65 7.39
CA GLY A 452 35.03 -5.54 7.58
C GLY A 452 34.89 -6.95 7.00
N LEU A 453 33.74 -7.33 6.41
CA LEU A 453 33.61 -8.60 5.69
C LEU A 453 34.59 -8.67 4.51
N GLU A 454 35.40 -9.73 4.44
CA GLU A 454 36.27 -9.99 3.31
C GLU A 454 35.45 -10.37 2.08
N LEU A 455 35.54 -9.58 1.02
CA LEU A 455 34.84 -9.81 -0.25
C LEU A 455 35.70 -10.66 -1.21
N ASP A 456 36.12 -11.83 -0.76
CA ASP A 456 37.00 -12.75 -1.50
C ASP A 456 36.23 -13.82 -2.32
N GLY A 457 34.91 -13.72 -2.36
CA GLY A 457 34.00 -14.64 -3.06
C GLY A 457 33.56 -15.86 -2.24
N LYS A 458 33.96 -15.99 -0.96
CA LYS A 458 33.54 -17.10 -0.09
C LYS A 458 32.32 -16.79 0.77
N ALA A 459 31.98 -15.51 0.96
CA ALA A 459 30.81 -15.11 1.74
C ALA A 459 29.52 -15.68 1.10
N PRO A 460 28.62 -16.29 1.90
CA PRO A 460 27.32 -16.72 1.38
C PRO A 460 26.50 -15.50 0.97
N MET A 461 25.62 -15.67 -0.02
CA MET A 461 24.83 -14.57 -0.58
C MET A 461 23.36 -14.97 -0.72
N LEU A 462 22.46 -14.06 -0.35
CA LEU A 462 21.04 -14.15 -0.66
C LEU A 462 20.68 -13.05 -1.67
N LEU A 463 20.72 -13.38 -2.96
CA LEU A 463 20.26 -12.46 -4.00
C LEU A 463 18.72 -12.51 -4.10
N TYR A 464 18.05 -11.41 -3.78
CA TYR A 464 16.60 -11.29 -3.86
C TYR A 464 16.16 -10.54 -5.13
N GLY A 465 15.08 -10.99 -5.77
CA GLY A 465 14.46 -10.30 -6.90
C GLY A 465 12.94 -10.51 -6.96
N TYR A 466 12.24 -9.55 -7.54
CA TYR A 466 10.80 -9.60 -7.80
C TYR A 466 10.49 -9.57 -9.30
N GLY A 467 10.64 -8.42 -9.96
CA GLY A 467 10.69 -8.33 -11.43
C GLY A 467 9.36 -8.31 -12.19
N SER A 468 8.24 -7.92 -11.55
CA SER A 468 6.91 -7.89 -12.18
C SER A 468 6.14 -6.60 -11.87
N TYR A 469 5.11 -6.30 -12.69
CA TYR A 469 4.13 -5.22 -12.50
C TYR A 469 4.69 -3.79 -12.46
N GLY A 470 5.92 -3.55 -12.95
CA GLY A 470 6.60 -2.27 -12.78
C GLY A 470 6.99 -1.94 -11.33
N TYR A 471 6.78 -2.88 -10.40
CA TYR A 471 7.08 -2.68 -8.99
C TYR A 471 8.59 -2.58 -8.77
N SER A 472 9.02 -1.42 -8.29
CA SER A 472 10.41 -1.19 -7.92
C SER A 472 10.65 -1.48 -6.46
N MET A 473 11.54 -2.43 -6.21
CA MET A 473 11.99 -2.76 -4.87
C MET A 473 12.71 -1.57 -4.20
N PRO A 474 12.18 -1.03 -3.08
CA PRO A 474 12.85 0.06 -2.39
C PRO A 474 14.14 -0.43 -1.72
N ALA A 475 15.21 0.37 -1.80
CA ALA A 475 16.42 0.18 -1.00
C ALA A 475 16.18 0.67 0.45
N SER A 476 15.24 0.04 1.14
CA SER A 476 14.82 0.41 2.50
C SER A 476 15.47 -0.46 3.57
N PHE A 477 15.47 0.03 4.80
CA PHE A 477 15.90 -0.75 5.96
C PHE A 477 15.03 -1.98 6.18
N ASN A 478 15.64 -3.14 6.43
CA ASN A 478 14.93 -4.36 6.77
C ASN A 478 15.65 -5.09 7.91
N SER A 479 15.17 -4.88 9.14
CA SER A 479 15.76 -5.45 10.36
C SER A 479 15.79 -6.99 10.38
N LYS A 480 14.96 -7.66 9.57
CA LYS A 480 14.95 -9.12 9.44
C LYS A 480 16.20 -9.62 8.72
N MET A 481 16.73 -8.84 7.77
CA MET A 481 17.91 -9.23 7.00
C MET A 481 19.20 -9.17 7.82
N LEU A 482 19.22 -8.42 8.92
CA LEU A 482 20.35 -8.40 9.86
C LEU A 482 20.67 -9.79 10.42
N SER A 483 19.68 -10.69 10.51
CA SER A 483 19.92 -12.09 10.88
C SER A 483 20.90 -12.82 9.96
N LEU A 484 20.87 -12.51 8.67
CA LEU A 484 21.79 -13.05 7.69
C LEU A 484 23.11 -12.28 7.71
N VAL A 485 23.03 -10.96 7.69
CA VAL A 485 24.21 -10.07 7.58
C VAL A 485 25.15 -10.24 8.78
N GLU A 486 24.63 -10.36 10.00
CA GLU A 486 25.42 -10.64 11.22
C GLU A 486 26.05 -12.04 11.21
N ARG A 487 25.61 -12.93 10.32
CA ARG A 487 26.19 -14.28 10.12
C ARG A 487 27.09 -14.35 8.88
N GLY A 488 27.53 -13.19 8.37
CA GLY A 488 28.50 -13.09 7.27
C GLY A 488 27.90 -13.20 5.87
N PHE A 489 26.56 -13.12 5.72
CA PHE A 489 25.95 -13.07 4.41
C PHE A 489 26.09 -11.68 3.77
N VAL A 490 26.22 -11.68 2.44
CA VAL A 490 25.86 -10.54 1.60
C VAL A 490 24.38 -10.69 1.23
N TYR A 491 23.59 -9.65 1.47
CA TYR A 491 22.20 -9.56 1.02
C TYR A 491 22.10 -8.67 -0.21
#